data_AF-A0A2E6YTY7-F1
#
_entry.id   AF-A0A2E6YTY7-F1
#
_cell.length_a   1.000
_cell.length_b   1.000
_cell.length_c   1.000
_cell.angle_alpha   90.00
_cell.angle_beta   90.00
_cell.angle_gamma   90.00
#
_symmetry.space_group_name_H-M   'P 1'
#
loop_
_entity.id
_entity.type
_entity.pdbx_description
1 polymer ?
#
loop_
_entity_poly.entity_id
_entity_poly.type
_entity_poly.pdbx_seq_one_letter_code
_entity_poly.pdbx_strand_id
1 'polypeptide(L)'
;MRASLWRKRLCPSSPYPPLEFRVGAYDEQIRLDIRRTSDHPWFEPHRETLISILNTFSTVNQSFGYPQGLNYLVFPLFYVFHNDAPKTSVEDTFYALQSLVRIVLPVYPLNSKDTSALRVIESVSNLVCLECWGKEPALEILFSETHKPFVTSLVTCMLPTLYANVFQLQDTLLLWDRIFEKPDFHAMFDASVRVLVESMLYHKNMFLHLPVTKCMELFQRTLKESISVCASI
;
A
#
# COMPACT_ATOMS: atom_id res chain seq x y z
N MET A 1 7.83 18.02 9.57
CA MET A 1 8.33 17.94 8.18
C MET A 1 7.53 16.96 7.32
N ARG A 2 7.30 15.71 7.77
CA ARG A 2 6.56 14.67 7.02
C ARG A 2 5.26 15.15 6.36
N ALA A 3 4.33 15.71 7.13
CA ALA A 3 3.04 16.18 6.61
C ALA A 3 3.18 17.22 5.48
N SER A 4 4.15 18.15 5.60
CA SER A 4 4.42 19.14 4.56
C SER A 4 4.91 18.50 3.25
N LEU A 5 5.84 17.52 3.34
CA LEU A 5 6.30 16.77 2.18
C LEU A 5 5.15 16.01 1.52
N TRP A 6 4.37 15.27 2.31
CA TRP A 6 3.26 14.47 1.80
C TRP A 6 2.18 15.34 1.16
N ARG A 7 1.84 16.48 1.76
CA ARG A 7 0.94 17.45 1.14
C ARG A 7 1.50 17.97 -0.18
N LYS A 8 2.76 18.37 -0.23
CA LYS A 8 3.37 18.85 -1.49
C LYS A 8 3.29 17.82 -2.63
N ARG A 9 3.33 16.52 -2.29
CA ARG A 9 3.38 15.42 -3.26
C ARG A 9 2.01 14.88 -3.65
N LEU A 10 1.13 14.69 -2.68
CA LEU A 10 -0.18 14.05 -2.87
C LEU A 10 -1.31 15.07 -2.97
N CYS A 11 -1.07 16.30 -2.53
CA CYS A 11 -2.04 17.37 -2.45
C CYS A 11 -1.55 18.57 -3.31
N PRO A 12 -1.44 18.43 -4.65
CA PRO A 12 -0.93 19.51 -5.50
C PRO A 12 -1.92 20.66 -5.71
N SER A 13 -3.22 20.46 -5.44
CA SER A 13 -4.28 21.43 -5.78
C SER A 13 -4.86 22.16 -4.55
N SER A 14 -4.09 22.29 -3.47
CA SER A 14 -4.51 23.00 -2.25
C SER A 14 -4.55 24.52 -2.48
N PRO A 15 -5.57 25.27 -2.00
CA PRO A 15 -6.69 24.82 -1.17
C PRO A 15 -7.78 24.08 -1.95
N TYR A 16 -8.42 23.12 -1.29
CA TYR A 16 -9.44 22.26 -1.89
C TYR A 16 -10.87 22.73 -1.60
N PRO A 17 -11.85 22.35 -2.43
CA PRO A 17 -13.25 22.55 -2.08
C PRO A 17 -13.60 21.78 -0.79
N PRO A 18 -14.50 22.34 0.04
CA PRO A 18 -14.89 21.73 1.30
C PRO A 18 -15.49 20.35 1.07
N LEU A 19 -15.19 19.41 1.98
CA LEU A 19 -15.67 18.04 1.90
C LEU A 19 -17.02 17.91 2.62
N GLU A 20 -18.04 17.46 1.90
CA GLU A 20 -19.31 17.03 2.50
C GLU A 20 -19.28 15.52 2.70
N PHE A 21 -19.50 15.07 3.94
CA PHE A 21 -19.58 13.65 4.22
C PHE A 21 -20.84 13.03 3.64
N ARG A 22 -20.66 11.87 3.02
CA ARG A 22 -21.73 11.08 2.39
C ARG A 22 -21.57 9.63 2.77
N VAL A 23 -22.66 8.97 3.13
CA VAL A 23 -22.69 7.52 3.34
C VAL A 23 -22.89 6.85 1.98
N GLY A 24 -22.03 5.88 1.66
CA GLY A 24 -22.04 5.18 0.38
C GLY A 24 -22.65 3.78 0.47
N ALA A 25 -22.77 3.11 -0.68
CA ALA A 25 -23.26 1.73 -0.78
C ALA A 25 -22.36 0.69 -0.08
N TYR A 26 -21.14 1.08 0.31
CA TYR A 26 -20.13 0.20 0.89
C TYR A 26 -19.96 0.38 2.41
N ASP A 27 -20.83 1.14 3.09
CA ASP A 27 -20.66 1.48 4.53
C ASP A 27 -20.44 0.25 5.42
N GLU A 28 -21.26 -0.80 5.24
CA GLU A 28 -21.12 -2.04 6.03
C GLU A 28 -19.75 -2.69 5.85
N GLN A 29 -19.29 -2.80 4.59
CA GLN A 29 -17.98 -3.37 4.26
C GLN A 29 -16.84 -2.50 4.82
N ILE A 30 -16.95 -1.18 4.71
CA ILE A 30 -15.98 -0.21 5.25
C ILE A 30 -15.87 -0.37 6.77
N ARG A 31 -17.00 -0.48 7.48
CA ARG A 31 -17.02 -0.66 8.93
C ARG A 31 -16.34 -1.96 9.35
N LEU A 32 -16.58 -3.05 8.62
CA LEU A 32 -15.92 -4.34 8.87
C LEU A 32 -14.40 -4.25 8.67
N ASP A 33 -13.95 -3.57 7.63
CA ASP A 33 -12.52 -3.40 7.35
C ASP A 33 -11.84 -2.46 8.34
N ILE A 34 -12.49 -1.36 8.73
CA ILE A 34 -11.96 -0.42 9.73
C ILE A 34 -11.73 -1.12 11.07
N ARG A 35 -12.62 -2.00 11.52
CA ARG A 35 -12.45 -2.77 12.77
C ARG A 35 -11.16 -3.59 12.82
N ARG A 36 -10.65 -4.05 11.67
CA ARG A 36 -9.45 -4.89 11.53
C ARG A 36 -8.24 -4.15 10.94
N THR A 37 -8.31 -2.83 10.78
CA THR A 37 -7.26 -2.05 10.10
C THR A 37 -6.02 -1.85 10.97
N SER A 38 -6.21 -1.55 12.26
CA SER A 38 -5.09 -1.32 13.18
C SER A 38 -5.51 -1.47 14.63
N ASP A 39 -4.61 -2.05 15.43
CA ASP A 39 -4.70 -2.10 16.90
C ASP A 39 -3.97 -0.92 17.57
N HIS A 40 -3.45 0.05 16.78
CA HIS A 40 -2.72 1.18 17.32
C HIS A 40 -3.67 2.06 18.19
N PRO A 41 -3.30 2.44 19.43
CA PRO A 41 -4.22 3.14 20.34
C PRO A 41 -4.79 4.45 19.80
N TRP A 42 -4.01 5.17 19.00
CA TRP A 42 -4.45 6.40 18.33
C TRP A 42 -5.59 6.15 17.32
N PHE A 43 -5.73 4.94 16.77
CA PHE A 43 -6.73 4.64 15.75
C PHE A 43 -8.17 4.68 16.30
N GLU A 44 -8.40 4.18 17.52
CA GLU A 44 -9.74 3.96 18.07
C GLU A 44 -10.61 5.22 18.09
N PRO A 45 -10.15 6.37 18.62
CA PRO A 45 -10.97 7.59 18.70
C PRO A 45 -11.32 8.19 17.32
N HIS A 46 -10.63 7.76 16.26
CA HIS A 46 -10.75 8.33 14.91
C HIS A 46 -11.48 7.41 13.92
N ARG A 47 -11.97 6.24 14.35
CA ARG A 47 -12.63 5.25 13.48
C ARG A 47 -13.78 5.84 12.66
N GLU A 48 -14.71 6.55 13.29
CA GLU A 48 -15.86 7.12 12.58
C GLU A 48 -15.46 8.21 11.58
N THR A 49 -14.36 8.95 11.83
CA THR A 49 -13.81 9.91 10.87
C THR A 49 -13.25 9.19 9.64
N LEU A 50 -12.48 8.10 9.84
CA LEU A 50 -11.95 7.30 8.75
C LEU A 50 -13.06 6.63 7.92
N ILE A 51 -14.10 6.13 8.58
CA ILE A 51 -15.31 5.59 7.94
C ILE A 51 -15.97 6.66 7.07
N SER A 52 -16.10 7.89 7.59
CA SER A 52 -16.71 9.01 6.85
C SER A 52 -15.89 9.40 5.63
N ILE A 53 -14.55 9.44 5.75
CA ILE A 53 -13.64 9.71 4.62
C ILE A 53 -13.77 8.62 3.55
N LEU A 54 -13.72 7.34 3.93
CA LEU A 54 -13.81 6.21 3.00
C LEU A 54 -15.18 6.12 2.30
N ASN A 55 -16.27 6.33 3.05
CA ASN A 55 -17.62 6.38 2.46
C ASN A 55 -17.75 7.50 1.44
N THR A 56 -17.25 8.69 1.79
CA THR A 56 -17.27 9.84 0.89
C THR A 56 -16.40 9.58 -0.34
N PHE A 57 -15.23 8.96 -0.16
CA PHE A 57 -14.35 8.55 -1.26
C PHE A 57 -15.05 7.61 -2.23
N SER A 58 -15.72 6.57 -1.71
CA SER A 58 -16.45 5.59 -2.53
C SER A 58 -17.63 6.21 -3.28
N THR A 59 -18.29 7.20 -2.67
CA THR A 59 -19.44 7.91 -3.26
C THR A 59 -18.99 8.87 -4.37
N VAL A 60 -17.86 9.56 -4.18
CA VAL A 60 -17.29 10.46 -5.18
C VAL A 60 -16.69 9.67 -6.35
N ASN A 61 -16.04 8.54 -6.07
CA ASN A 61 -15.39 7.71 -7.08
C ASN A 61 -16.24 6.47 -7.42
N GLN A 62 -17.48 6.64 -7.87
CA GLN A 62 -18.42 5.51 -8.04
C GLN A 62 -17.89 4.36 -8.91
N SER A 63 -17.10 4.66 -9.95
CA SER A 63 -16.50 3.64 -10.82
C SER A 63 -15.39 2.83 -10.14
N PHE A 64 -14.76 3.40 -9.11
CA PHE A 64 -13.74 2.72 -8.29
C PHE A 64 -14.35 2.08 -7.05
N GLY A 65 -15.37 2.72 -6.46
CA GLY A 65 -16.09 2.26 -5.28
C GLY A 65 -15.19 2.19 -4.04
N TYR A 66 -15.31 1.10 -3.29
CA TYR A 66 -14.46 0.77 -2.14
C TYR A 66 -13.87 -0.62 -2.32
N PRO A 67 -12.66 -0.73 -2.88
CA PRO A 67 -12.00 -2.02 -2.96
C PRO A 67 -11.26 -2.33 -1.65
N GLN A 68 -11.25 -3.62 -1.27
CA GLN A 68 -10.64 -4.06 -0.02
C GLN A 68 -9.16 -3.66 0.04
N GLY A 69 -8.72 -3.08 1.16
CA GLY A 69 -7.34 -2.62 1.36
C GLY A 69 -7.19 -1.09 1.46
N LEU A 70 -8.16 -0.33 0.96
CA LEU A 70 -8.15 1.14 1.00
C LEU A 70 -8.11 1.70 2.43
N ASN A 71 -8.68 0.96 3.38
CA ASN A 71 -8.61 1.23 4.82
C ASN A 71 -7.16 1.32 5.36
N TYR A 72 -6.24 0.51 4.82
CA TYR A 72 -4.83 0.57 5.23
C TYR A 72 -4.11 1.79 4.64
N LEU A 73 -4.61 2.36 3.54
CA LEU A 73 -4.03 3.58 2.96
C LEU A 73 -4.51 4.84 3.70
N VAL A 74 -5.79 4.91 4.07
CA VAL A 74 -6.35 6.12 4.69
C VAL A 74 -5.80 6.37 6.10
N PHE A 75 -5.50 5.31 6.86
CA PHE A 75 -5.08 5.47 8.25
C PHE A 75 -3.73 6.20 8.41
N PRO A 76 -2.63 5.78 7.75
CA PRO A 76 -1.35 6.50 7.84
C PRO A 76 -1.45 7.96 7.37
N LEU A 77 -2.21 8.23 6.30
CA LEU A 77 -2.47 9.60 5.83
C LEU A 77 -3.13 10.44 6.92
N PHE A 78 -4.24 9.95 7.49
CA PHE A 78 -4.97 10.67 8.53
C PHE A 78 -4.13 10.87 9.78
N TYR A 79 -3.38 9.85 10.20
CA TYR A 79 -2.46 9.95 11.32
C TYR A 79 -1.45 11.09 11.15
N VAL A 80 -0.82 11.17 9.98
CA VAL A 80 0.18 12.20 9.70
C VAL A 80 -0.44 13.59 9.63
N PHE A 81 -1.54 13.76 8.90
CA PHE A 81 -2.14 15.08 8.72
C PHE A 81 -2.85 15.58 9.97
N HIS A 82 -3.49 14.70 10.74
CA HIS A 82 -4.17 15.09 11.97
C HIS A 82 -3.19 15.52 13.06
N ASN A 83 -2.06 14.83 13.21
CA ASN A 83 -1.04 15.22 14.19
C ASN A 83 -0.32 16.54 13.82
N ASP A 84 -0.34 16.95 12.56
CA ASP A 84 0.27 18.21 12.09
C ASP A 84 -0.74 19.38 12.06
N ALA A 85 -1.94 19.17 11.52
CA ALA A 85 -2.99 20.17 11.42
C ALA A 85 -4.40 19.55 11.57
N PRO A 86 -4.91 19.36 12.80
CA PRO A 86 -6.20 18.71 13.06
C PRO A 86 -7.40 19.33 12.33
N LYS A 87 -7.35 20.64 12.05
CA LYS A 87 -8.45 21.40 11.44
C LYS A 87 -8.64 21.14 9.95
N THR A 88 -7.58 20.79 9.23
CA THR A 88 -7.60 20.55 7.77
C THR A 88 -7.30 19.10 7.44
N SER A 89 -7.09 18.25 8.45
CA SER A 89 -6.60 16.89 8.26
C SER A 89 -7.57 16.01 7.49
N VAL A 90 -8.87 16.27 7.58
CA VAL A 90 -9.89 15.49 6.87
C VAL A 90 -9.79 15.71 5.36
N GLU A 91 -9.79 16.98 4.94
CA GLU A 91 -9.62 17.36 3.54
C GLU A 91 -8.27 16.90 3.01
N ASP A 92 -7.18 17.20 3.74
CA ASP A 92 -5.83 16.77 3.35
C ASP A 92 -5.77 15.25 3.15
N THR A 93 -6.39 14.47 4.04
CA THR A 93 -6.45 13.01 3.92
C THR A 93 -7.25 12.56 2.71
N PHE A 94 -8.43 13.15 2.50
CA PHE A 94 -9.31 12.79 1.39
C PHE A 94 -8.62 13.04 0.05
N TYR A 95 -8.08 14.24 -0.17
CA TYR A 95 -7.44 14.60 -1.44
C TYR A 95 -6.09 13.89 -1.62
N ALA A 96 -5.34 13.65 -0.54
CA ALA A 96 -4.14 12.82 -0.63
C ALA A 96 -4.47 11.38 -1.02
N LEU A 97 -5.56 10.82 -0.49
CA LEU A 97 -6.01 9.47 -0.84
C LEU A 97 -6.37 9.36 -2.33
N GLN A 98 -7.00 10.39 -2.91
CA GLN A 98 -7.27 10.44 -4.36
C GLN A 98 -5.98 10.32 -5.18
N SER A 99 -4.94 11.06 -4.81
CA SER A 99 -3.64 11.01 -5.49
C SER A 99 -2.90 9.70 -5.23
N LEU A 100 -2.95 9.21 -3.99
CA LEU A 100 -2.25 7.99 -3.57
C LEU A 100 -2.77 6.77 -4.32
N VAL A 101 -4.09 6.65 -4.51
CA VAL A 101 -4.70 5.56 -5.27
C VAL A 101 -4.17 5.51 -6.70
N ARG A 102 -3.82 6.66 -7.32
CA ARG A 102 -3.25 6.68 -8.68
C ARG A 102 -1.90 5.97 -8.78
N ILE A 103 -1.13 5.92 -7.69
CA ILE A 103 0.15 5.20 -7.64
C ILE A 103 -0.10 3.70 -7.73
N VAL A 104 -1.09 3.19 -7.00
CA VAL A 104 -1.36 1.74 -6.87
C VAL A 104 -2.43 1.21 -7.82
N LEU A 105 -3.19 2.08 -8.48
CA LEU A 105 -4.28 1.72 -9.39
C LEU A 105 -3.90 0.64 -10.42
N PRO A 106 -2.69 0.65 -11.05
CA PRO A 106 -2.34 -0.36 -12.04
C PRO A 106 -2.34 -1.80 -11.51
N VAL A 107 -2.13 -1.98 -10.20
CA VAL A 107 -2.07 -3.30 -9.53
C VAL A 107 -3.27 -3.54 -8.62
N TYR A 108 -4.28 -2.66 -8.66
CA TYR A 108 -5.46 -2.74 -7.82
C TYR A 108 -6.60 -3.42 -8.61
N PRO A 109 -6.92 -4.70 -8.38
CA PRO A 109 -8.01 -5.36 -9.09
C PRO A 109 -9.35 -4.79 -8.62
N LEU A 110 -10.08 -4.10 -9.50
CA LEU A 110 -11.38 -3.52 -9.17
C LEU A 110 -12.48 -4.59 -9.08
N ASN A 111 -12.31 -5.70 -9.80
CA ASN A 111 -13.14 -6.89 -9.69
C ASN A 111 -12.38 -8.12 -10.23
N SER A 112 -12.92 -9.32 -9.98
CA SER A 112 -12.32 -10.60 -10.38
C SER A 112 -12.20 -10.81 -11.90
N LYS A 113 -12.83 -9.95 -12.71
CA LYS A 113 -12.76 -9.98 -14.18
C LYS A 113 -11.83 -8.89 -14.73
N ASP A 114 -11.14 -8.14 -13.88
CA ASP A 114 -10.20 -7.10 -14.31
C ASP A 114 -8.92 -7.73 -14.86
N THR A 115 -9.01 -8.20 -16.10
CA THR A 115 -7.89 -8.80 -16.83
C THR A 115 -6.74 -7.82 -17.05
N SER A 116 -6.99 -6.51 -16.97
CA SER A 116 -5.95 -5.49 -17.12
C SER A 116 -5.06 -5.44 -15.89
N ALA A 117 -5.66 -5.33 -14.69
CA ALA A 117 -4.93 -5.37 -13.43
C ALA A 117 -4.18 -6.71 -13.26
N LEU A 118 -4.79 -7.84 -13.65
CA LEU A 118 -4.13 -9.15 -13.58
C LEU A 118 -2.87 -9.23 -14.45
N ARG A 119 -2.91 -8.68 -15.68
CA ARG A 119 -1.72 -8.63 -16.57
C ARG A 119 -0.62 -7.72 -16.01
N VAL A 120 -1.00 -6.59 -15.39
CA VAL A 120 -0.03 -5.70 -14.75
C VAL A 120 0.58 -6.39 -13.53
N ILE A 121 -0.21 -7.05 -12.70
CA ILE A 121 0.27 -7.84 -11.55
C ILE A 121 1.26 -8.91 -12.02
N GLU A 122 0.94 -9.64 -13.09
CA GLU A 122 1.85 -10.64 -13.67
C GLU A 122 3.15 -10.01 -14.16
N SER A 123 3.06 -8.87 -14.86
CA SER A 123 4.22 -8.12 -15.36
C SER A 123 5.11 -7.61 -14.23
N VAL A 124 4.52 -7.05 -13.17
CA VAL A 124 5.24 -6.61 -11.96
C VAL A 124 5.86 -7.81 -11.26
N SER A 125 5.16 -8.94 -11.17
CA SER A 125 5.69 -10.17 -10.59
C SER A 125 6.89 -10.70 -11.39
N ASN A 126 6.86 -10.59 -12.72
CA ASN A 126 8.00 -10.94 -13.59
C ASN A 126 9.19 -10.02 -13.36
N LEU A 127 8.93 -8.71 -13.26
CA LEU A 127 9.96 -7.72 -12.95
C LEU A 127 10.61 -7.99 -11.60
N VAL A 128 9.83 -8.26 -10.56
CA VAL A 128 10.35 -8.59 -9.21
C VAL A 128 11.25 -9.81 -9.25
N CYS A 129 10.82 -10.91 -9.89
CA CYS A 129 11.65 -12.10 -10.05
C CYS A 129 12.96 -11.79 -10.81
N LEU A 130 12.88 -11.01 -11.89
CA LEU A 130 14.02 -10.64 -12.73
C LEU A 130 15.04 -9.79 -11.97
N GLU A 131 14.58 -8.78 -11.23
CA GLU A 131 15.44 -7.92 -10.41
C GLU A 131 16.11 -8.70 -9.27
N CYS A 132 15.39 -9.62 -8.64
CA CYS A 132 15.96 -10.49 -7.61
C CYS A 132 17.05 -11.40 -8.19
N TRP A 133 16.76 -12.06 -9.33
CA TRP A 133 17.71 -12.93 -10.02
C TRP A 133 18.93 -12.16 -10.53
N GLY A 134 18.74 -10.94 -11.06
CA GLY A 134 19.84 -10.10 -11.53
C GLY A 134 20.85 -9.73 -10.44
N LYS A 135 20.41 -9.66 -9.18
CA LYS A 135 21.26 -9.40 -8.01
C LYS A 135 21.76 -10.68 -7.33
N GLU A 136 21.00 -11.76 -7.39
CA GLU A 136 21.32 -13.07 -6.82
C GLU A 136 20.85 -14.18 -7.77
N PRO A 137 21.72 -14.68 -8.68
CA PRO A 137 21.33 -15.68 -9.68
C PRO A 137 20.78 -16.98 -9.09
N ALA A 138 21.15 -17.34 -7.86
CA ALA A 138 20.61 -18.50 -7.15
C ALA A 138 19.09 -18.39 -6.92
N LEU A 139 18.50 -17.18 -6.99
CA LEU A 139 17.06 -16.96 -6.92
C LEU A 139 16.31 -17.27 -8.23
N GLU A 140 16.92 -17.96 -9.19
CA GLU A 140 16.23 -18.51 -10.37
C GLU A 140 15.00 -19.36 -9.98
N ILE A 141 15.01 -19.95 -8.78
CA ILE A 141 13.88 -20.71 -8.22
C ILE A 141 12.58 -19.89 -8.17
N LEU A 142 12.65 -18.56 -8.11
CA LEU A 142 11.48 -17.66 -8.12
C LEU A 142 10.67 -17.72 -9.43
N PHE A 143 11.27 -18.22 -10.52
CA PHE A 143 10.58 -18.44 -11.79
C PHE A 143 9.89 -19.80 -11.89
N SER A 144 10.11 -20.69 -10.92
CA SER A 144 9.49 -22.02 -10.91
C SER A 144 7.96 -21.94 -10.76
N GLU A 145 7.26 -22.96 -11.25
CA GLU A 145 5.79 -23.08 -11.12
C GLU A 145 5.30 -23.07 -9.67
N THR A 146 6.17 -23.37 -8.71
CA THR A 146 5.84 -23.38 -7.28
C THR A 146 5.98 -22.00 -6.65
N HIS A 147 7.07 -21.28 -6.92
CA HIS A 147 7.37 -19.99 -6.29
C HIS A 147 6.75 -18.81 -7.03
N LYS A 148 6.54 -18.91 -8.34
CA LYS A 148 5.99 -17.82 -9.13
C LYS A 148 4.59 -17.39 -8.64
N PRO A 149 3.64 -18.30 -8.37
CA PRO A 149 2.35 -17.92 -7.79
C PRO A 149 2.48 -17.26 -6.42
N PHE A 150 3.48 -17.64 -5.62
CA PHE A 150 3.75 -17.00 -4.35
C PHE A 150 4.18 -15.54 -4.54
N VAL A 151 5.12 -15.25 -5.45
CA VAL A 151 5.51 -13.86 -5.77
C VAL A 151 4.31 -13.05 -6.27
N THR A 152 3.48 -13.62 -7.14
CA THR A 152 2.24 -12.98 -7.61
C THR A 152 1.28 -12.66 -6.47
N SER A 153 1.15 -13.57 -5.49
CA SER A 153 0.35 -13.32 -4.29
C SER A 153 0.92 -12.18 -3.44
N LEU A 154 2.24 -12.07 -3.30
CA LEU A 154 2.89 -10.97 -2.59
C LEU A 154 2.59 -9.62 -3.27
N VAL A 155 2.75 -9.53 -4.59
CA VAL A 155 2.42 -8.33 -5.36
C VAL A 155 0.96 -7.94 -5.16
N THR A 156 0.04 -8.91 -5.26
CA THR A 156 -1.41 -8.67 -5.12
C THR A 156 -1.79 -8.20 -3.72
N CYS A 157 -1.16 -8.72 -2.67
CA CYS A 157 -1.55 -8.44 -1.29
C CYS A 157 -0.84 -7.23 -0.67
N MET A 158 0.36 -6.88 -1.13
CA MET A 158 1.20 -5.87 -0.48
C MET A 158 1.28 -4.56 -1.25
N LEU A 159 1.32 -4.63 -2.58
CA LEU A 159 1.52 -3.44 -3.40
C LEU A 159 0.29 -2.51 -3.43
N PRO A 160 -0.97 -3.01 -3.54
CA PRO A 160 -2.17 -2.17 -3.53
C PRO A 160 -2.36 -1.37 -2.24
N THR A 161 -1.84 -1.86 -1.13
CA THR A 161 -1.90 -1.25 0.21
C THR A 161 -0.63 -0.49 0.57
N LEU A 162 0.32 -0.36 -0.36
CA LEU A 162 1.67 0.18 -0.12
C LEU A 162 2.27 -0.33 1.19
N TYR A 163 2.13 -1.64 1.41
CA TYR A 163 2.65 -2.41 2.53
C TYR A 163 2.07 -2.04 3.91
N ALA A 164 1.11 -1.13 3.99
CA ALA A 164 0.51 -0.66 5.25
C ALA A 164 -0.33 -1.73 5.98
N ASN A 165 -0.67 -2.82 5.30
CA ASN A 165 -1.33 -4.00 5.88
C ASN A 165 -0.35 -5.00 6.50
N VAL A 166 0.96 -4.84 6.29
CA VAL A 166 1.99 -5.77 6.77
C VAL A 166 2.93 -5.09 7.75
N PHE A 167 3.40 -3.88 7.43
CA PHE A 167 4.24 -3.11 8.33
C PHE A 167 3.42 -2.43 9.44
N GLN A 168 4.06 -2.21 10.58
CA GLN A 168 3.48 -1.37 11.61
C GLN A 168 3.42 0.08 11.15
N LEU A 169 2.63 0.91 11.84
CA LEU A 169 2.44 2.30 11.45
C LEU A 169 3.77 3.04 11.27
N GLN A 170 4.68 3.00 12.25
CA GLN A 170 5.94 3.75 12.17
C GLN A 170 6.82 3.32 10.98
N ASP A 171 6.92 2.02 10.72
CA ASP A 171 7.63 1.46 9.57
C ASP A 171 6.98 1.88 8.26
N THR A 172 5.64 1.86 8.20
CA THR A 172 4.86 2.35 7.05
C THR A 172 5.17 3.82 6.77
N LEU A 173 5.22 4.65 7.83
CA LEU A 173 5.53 6.07 7.66
C LEU A 173 6.95 6.31 7.15
N LEU A 174 7.93 5.54 7.63
CA LEU A 174 9.32 5.59 7.14
C LEU A 174 9.41 5.19 5.67
N LEU A 175 8.72 4.12 5.29
CA LEU A 175 8.66 3.64 3.92
C LEU A 175 8.04 4.69 2.99
N TRP A 176 6.91 5.25 3.40
CA TRP A 176 6.18 6.24 2.61
C TRP A 176 6.93 7.57 2.48
N ASP A 177 7.75 7.95 3.46
CA ASP A 177 8.65 9.10 3.30
C ASP A 177 9.58 8.90 2.08
N ARG A 178 10.18 7.71 1.94
CA ARG A 178 11.07 7.38 0.81
C ARG A 178 10.34 7.28 -0.51
N ILE A 179 9.15 6.70 -0.50
CA ILE A 179 8.31 6.61 -1.71
C ILE A 179 7.92 8.03 -2.14
N PHE A 180 7.44 8.89 -1.24
CA PHE A 180 6.97 10.23 -1.61
C PHE A 180 8.10 11.26 -1.82
N GLU A 181 9.35 10.95 -1.42
CA GLU A 181 10.51 11.74 -1.84
C GLU A 181 10.68 11.74 -3.38
N LYS A 182 10.23 10.69 -4.06
CA LYS A 182 10.38 10.52 -5.52
C LYS A 182 9.64 11.63 -6.31
N PRO A 183 10.15 12.01 -7.49
CA PRO A 183 9.72 13.22 -8.19
C PRO A 183 8.28 13.16 -8.73
N ASP A 184 7.83 11.98 -9.18
CA ASP A 184 6.55 11.75 -9.85
C ASP A 184 5.96 10.38 -9.51
N PHE A 185 4.72 10.12 -9.94
CA PHE A 185 4.00 8.88 -9.63
C PHE A 185 4.61 7.62 -10.24
N HIS A 186 5.32 7.71 -11.37
CA HIS A 186 6.02 6.56 -11.96
C HIS A 186 7.19 6.16 -11.08
N ALA A 187 8.02 7.14 -10.68
CA ALA A 187 9.13 6.90 -9.76
C ALA A 187 8.66 6.42 -8.37
N MET A 188 7.49 6.87 -7.90
CA MET A 188 6.87 6.37 -6.67
C MET A 188 6.43 4.91 -6.82
N PHE A 189 5.84 4.54 -7.95
CA PHE A 189 5.46 3.15 -8.23
C PHE A 189 6.69 2.24 -8.33
N ASP A 190 7.72 2.66 -9.06
CA ASP A 190 8.99 1.94 -9.15
C ASP A 190 9.64 1.74 -7.77
N ALA A 191 9.66 2.79 -6.95
CA ALA A 191 10.13 2.70 -5.57
C ALA A 191 9.29 1.69 -4.77
N SER A 192 7.98 1.70 -4.93
CA SER A 192 7.08 0.73 -4.29
C SER A 192 7.44 -0.70 -4.71
N VAL A 193 7.65 -0.98 -6.00
CA VAL A 193 8.09 -2.31 -6.47
C VAL A 193 9.46 -2.70 -5.89
N ARG A 194 10.40 -1.75 -5.81
CA ARG A 194 11.73 -1.98 -5.21
C ARG A 194 11.66 -2.40 -3.75
N VAL A 195 10.70 -1.92 -2.97
CA VAL A 195 10.47 -2.40 -1.59
C VAL A 195 10.35 -3.92 -1.55
N LEU A 196 9.52 -4.50 -2.43
CA LEU A 196 9.33 -5.95 -2.47
C LEU A 196 10.60 -6.68 -2.91
N VAL A 197 11.34 -6.14 -3.89
CA VAL A 197 12.62 -6.70 -4.34
C VAL A 197 13.63 -6.73 -3.20
N GLU A 198 13.83 -5.61 -2.50
CA GLU A 198 14.78 -5.53 -1.38
C GLU A 198 14.34 -6.44 -0.22
N SER A 199 13.03 -6.51 0.05
CA SER A 199 12.48 -7.45 1.04
C SER A 199 12.80 -8.91 0.69
N MET A 200 12.60 -9.30 -0.57
CA MET A 200 12.88 -10.66 -1.04
C MET A 200 14.37 -10.99 -0.99
N LEU A 201 15.24 -10.05 -1.37
CA LEU A 201 16.69 -10.21 -1.31
C LEU A 201 17.19 -10.32 0.13
N TYR A 202 16.65 -9.53 1.04
CA TYR A 202 16.95 -9.63 2.48
C TYR A 202 16.61 -11.02 3.01
N HIS A 203 15.47 -11.59 2.58
CA HIS A 203 15.02 -12.92 2.98
C HIS A 203 15.44 -14.05 2.01
N LYS A 204 16.44 -13.82 1.14
CA LYS A 204 16.82 -14.76 0.06
C LYS A 204 17.02 -16.21 0.53
N ASN A 205 17.63 -16.39 1.70
CA ASN A 205 17.92 -17.71 2.26
C ASN A 205 16.66 -18.53 2.53
N MET A 206 15.52 -17.89 2.77
CA MET A 206 14.24 -18.59 2.91
C MET A 206 13.87 -19.27 1.59
N PHE A 207 13.96 -18.55 0.47
CA PHE A 207 13.64 -19.09 -0.85
C PHE A 207 14.63 -20.15 -1.32
N LEU A 208 15.91 -20.03 -0.94
CA LEU A 208 16.95 -20.98 -1.35
C LEU A 208 16.93 -22.30 -0.57
N HIS A 209 16.46 -22.28 0.67
CA HIS A 209 16.64 -23.43 1.58
C HIS A 209 15.35 -23.99 2.16
N LEU A 210 14.22 -23.28 2.03
CA LEU A 210 12.93 -23.74 2.54
C LEU A 210 11.98 -24.11 1.40
N PRO A 211 11.10 -25.11 1.61
CA PRO A 211 9.99 -25.36 0.70
C PRO A 211 9.05 -24.14 0.61
N VAL A 212 8.43 -23.92 -0.54
CA VAL A 212 7.57 -22.75 -0.81
C VAL A 212 6.46 -22.56 0.24
N THR A 213 5.88 -23.64 0.75
CA THR A 213 4.82 -23.58 1.78
C THR A 213 5.32 -22.95 3.08
N LYS A 214 6.57 -23.20 3.44
CA LYS A 214 7.23 -22.57 4.60
C LYS A 214 7.66 -21.14 4.32
N CYS A 215 8.10 -20.85 3.09
CA CYS A 215 8.36 -19.47 2.66
C CYS A 215 7.09 -18.61 2.81
N MET A 216 5.95 -19.09 2.33
CA MET A 216 4.66 -18.39 2.44
C MET A 216 4.27 -18.08 3.89
N GLU A 217 4.40 -19.07 4.78
CA GLU A 217 4.07 -18.92 6.19
C GLU A 217 4.96 -17.89 6.90
N LEU A 218 6.26 -17.93 6.62
CA LEU A 218 7.26 -17.15 7.34
C LEU A 218 7.43 -15.75 6.78
N PHE A 219 7.41 -15.57 5.46
CA PHE A 219 7.80 -14.32 4.82
C PHE A 219 6.90 -13.15 5.25
N GLN A 220 5.58 -13.37 5.34
CA GLN A 220 4.65 -12.35 5.82
C GLN A 220 4.91 -11.96 7.29
N ARG A 221 5.39 -12.89 8.13
CA ARG A 221 5.68 -12.65 9.55
C ARG A 221 7.01 -11.94 9.76
N THR A 222 7.98 -12.23 8.90
CA THR A 222 9.35 -11.69 8.99
C THR A 222 9.54 -10.44 8.14
N LEU A 223 8.59 -10.07 7.27
CA LEU A 223 8.75 -8.93 6.35
C LEU A 223 9.17 -7.63 7.06
N LYS A 224 8.66 -7.41 8.27
CA LYS A 224 9.02 -6.26 9.11
C LYS A 224 10.53 -6.11 9.36
N GLU A 225 11.27 -7.22 9.35
CA GLU A 225 12.73 -7.24 9.58
C GLU A 225 13.50 -6.60 8.41
N SER A 226 12.90 -6.55 7.22
CA SER A 226 13.49 -5.94 6.02
C SER A 226 13.34 -4.41 5.98
N ILE A 227 12.72 -3.77 6.98
CA ILE A 227 12.45 -2.32 6.92
C ILE A 227 13.73 -1.48 6.78
N SER A 228 14.84 -1.91 7.35
CA SER A 228 16.12 -1.18 7.29
C SER A 228 16.68 -1.08 5.87
N VAL A 229 16.55 -2.14 5.07
CA VAL A 229 16.95 -2.14 3.65
C VAL A 229 15.90 -1.44 2.78
N CYS A 230 14.61 -1.65 3.08
CA CYS A 230 13.52 -1.04 2.32
C CYS A 230 13.44 0.48 2.48
N ALA A 231 13.80 1.02 3.66
CA ALA A 231 13.82 2.46 3.91
C ALA A 231 15.05 3.17 3.31
N SER A 232 15.88 2.45 2.54
CA SER A 232 17.08 2.99 1.87
C SER A 232 16.89 3.22 0.35
N ILE A 233 15.68 3.01 -0.17
CA ILE A 233 15.36 3.05 -1.62
C ILE A 233 15.22 4.45 -2.23
#